data_AF-A0A660Q085-F1
#
_entry.id   AF-A0A660Q085-F1
#
_cell.length_a   1.000
_cell.length_b   1.000
_cell.length_c   1.000
_cell.angle_alpha   90.00
_cell.angle_beta   90.00
_cell.angle_gamma   90.00
#
_symmetry.space_group_name_H-M   'P 1'
#
loop_
_entity.id
_entity.type
_entity.pdbx_description
1 polymer ?
#
loop_
_entity_poly.entity_id
_entity_poly.type
_entity_poly.pdbx_seq_one_letter_code
_entity_poly.pdbx_strand_id
1 'polypeptide(L)'
;MWVVRTILVLVLILLVVAFAYNNFGPDQVIDVKLEPVFPNYVDVPLVTVVFWSLLAGSILSMLLFVSAYVKQSVQFHSARKRIKALEGEVTILRNRPIEESADLLQGVDRRQSEKKSTFGNG
;
A
#
# COMPACT_ATOMS: atom_id res chain seq x y z
N MET A 1 -7.91 -13.61 6.04
CA MET A 1 -7.63 -12.48 6.95
C MET A 1 -8.81 -11.53 7.19
N TRP A 2 -9.97 -11.71 6.55
CA TRP A 2 -11.15 -10.88 6.84
C TRP A 2 -11.79 -11.21 8.20
N VAL A 3 -11.90 -12.51 8.53
CA VAL A 3 -12.48 -12.98 9.79
C VAL A 3 -11.74 -12.45 11.02
N VAL A 4 -10.40 -12.55 11.05
CA VAL A 4 -9.58 -12.04 12.17
C VAL A 4 -9.76 -10.53 12.34
N ARG A 5 -9.82 -9.78 11.23
CA ARG A 5 -10.08 -8.33 11.26
C ARG A 5 -11.47 -8.03 11.84
N THR A 6 -12.50 -8.77 11.43
CA THR A 6 -13.86 -8.60 11.94
C THR A 6 -13.93 -8.90 13.44
N ILE A 7 -13.26 -9.94 13.91
CA ILE A 7 -13.17 -10.28 15.34
C ILE A 7 -12.50 -9.15 16.13
N LEU A 8 -11.36 -8.64 15.66
CA LEU A 8 -10.66 -7.53 16.33
C LEU A 8 -11.51 -6.26 16.40
N VAL A 9 -12.24 -5.94 15.32
CA VAL A 9 -13.16 -4.78 15.31
C VAL A 9 -14.29 -4.98 16.31
N LEU A 10 -14.86 -6.19 16.40
CA LEU A 10 -15.92 -6.50 17.35
C LEU A 10 -15.43 -6.41 18.80
N VAL A 11 -14.25 -6.94 19.11
CA VAL A 11 -13.61 -6.80 20.43
C VAL A 11 -13.37 -5.33 20.77
N LEU A 12 -12.87 -4.54 19.82
CA LEU A 12 -12.68 -3.09 20.01
C LEU A 12 -13.99 -2.38 20.35
N ILE A 13 -15.08 -2.67 19.62
CA ILE A 13 -16.41 -2.10 19.89
C ILE A 13 -16.86 -2.46 21.30
N LEU A 14 -16.74 -3.73 21.71
CA LEU A 14 -17.12 -4.16 23.06
C LEU A 14 -16.32 -3.44 24.14
N LEU A 15 -15.02 -3.25 23.95
CA LEU A 15 -14.17 -2.49 24.88
C LEU A 15 -14.60 -1.03 24.99
N VAL A 16 -14.92 -0.38 23.86
CA VAL A 16 -15.40 1.01 23.85
C VAL A 16 -16.75 1.13 24.57
N VAL A 17 -17.67 0.20 24.33
CA VAL A 17 -18.99 0.19 25.00
C VAL A 17 -18.84 -0.08 26.49
N ALA A 18 -18.03 -1.07 26.89
CA ALA A 18 -17.77 -1.38 28.29
C ALA A 18 -17.10 -0.20 29.01
N PHE A 19 -16.14 0.46 28.35
CA PHE A 19 -15.52 1.67 28.85
C PHE A 19 -16.55 2.79 29.03
N ALA A 20 -17.38 3.04 28.02
CA ALA A 20 -18.43 4.06 28.08
C ALA A 20 -19.39 3.77 29.24
N TYR A 21 -19.88 2.54 29.37
CA TYR A 21 -20.79 2.15 30.45
C TYR A 21 -20.19 2.35 31.84
N ASN A 22 -18.94 1.93 32.06
CA ASN A 22 -18.29 2.03 33.37
C ASN A 22 -17.87 3.46 33.74
N ASN A 23 -17.75 4.35 32.76
CA ASN A 23 -17.34 5.74 32.95
C ASN A 23 -18.48 6.73 32.70
N PHE A 24 -19.73 6.24 32.58
CA PHE A 24 -20.90 7.09 32.41
C PHE A 24 -21.42 7.54 33.79
N GLY A 25 -21.03 8.74 34.21
CA GLY A 25 -21.51 9.35 35.44
C GLY A 25 -21.25 10.86 35.47
N PRO A 26 -22.11 11.65 36.13
CA PRO A 26 -21.96 13.10 36.22
C PRO A 26 -20.71 13.52 37.00
N ASP A 27 -20.21 12.66 37.88
CA ASP A 27 -19.05 12.94 38.74
C ASP A 27 -17.70 12.60 38.08
N GLN A 28 -17.71 12.02 36.87
CA GLN A 28 -16.51 11.61 36.15
C GLN A 28 -16.02 12.75 35.24
N VAL A 29 -15.41 13.76 35.86
CA VAL A 29 -14.83 14.92 35.18
C VAL A 29 -13.29 14.87 35.20
N ILE A 30 -12.67 15.44 34.16
CA ILE A 30 -11.22 15.52 34.02
C ILE A 30 -10.78 16.90 33.52
N ASP A 31 -9.57 17.28 33.91
CA ASP A 31 -8.90 18.47 33.39
C ASP A 31 -8.10 18.11 32.14
N VAL A 32 -8.35 18.83 31.05
CA VAL A 32 -7.70 18.62 29.75
C VAL A 32 -6.71 19.75 29.51
N LYS A 33 -5.42 19.41 29.52
CA LYS A 33 -4.33 20.35 29.22
C LYS A 33 -3.99 20.28 27.74
N LEU A 34 -4.23 21.37 26.99
CA LEU A 34 -4.02 21.42 25.53
C LEU A 34 -3.01 22.49 25.10
N GLU A 35 -2.35 23.15 26.06
CA GLU A 35 -1.27 24.07 25.77
C GLU A 35 -0.09 23.37 25.07
N PRO A 36 0.59 24.05 24.12
CA PRO A 36 0.42 25.46 23.74
C PRO A 36 -0.62 25.72 22.64
N VAL A 37 -1.28 24.68 22.11
CA VAL A 37 -2.09 24.79 20.88
C VAL A 37 -3.50 25.33 21.15
N PHE A 38 -4.09 24.96 22.29
CA PHE A 38 -5.44 25.39 22.70
C PHE A 38 -5.47 25.72 24.20
N PRO A 39 -6.47 26.50 24.67
CA PRO A 39 -6.67 26.74 26.09
C PRO A 39 -6.95 25.43 26.85
N ASN A 40 -6.53 25.40 28.11
CA ASN A 40 -6.83 24.29 29.02
C ASN A 40 -8.32 24.30 29.40
N TYR A 41 -8.92 23.12 29.49
CA TYR A 41 -10.30 22.92 29.94
C TYR A 41 -10.31 22.23 31.31
N VAL A 42 -11.22 22.63 32.18
CA VAL A 42 -11.35 22.14 33.57
C VAL A 42 -12.73 21.50 33.72
N ASP A 43 -12.82 20.46 34.54
CA ASP A 43 -14.07 19.75 34.86
C ASP A 43 -14.86 19.26 33.62
N VAL A 44 -14.15 18.78 32.60
CA VAL A 44 -14.80 18.27 31.38
C VAL A 44 -15.26 16.84 31.61
N PRO A 45 -16.51 16.47 31.26
CA PRO A 45 -16.95 15.09 31.35
C PRO A 45 -16.04 14.16 30.54
N LEU A 46 -15.52 13.11 31.19
CA LEU A 46 -14.58 12.16 30.58
C LEU A 46 -15.12 11.56 29.29
N VAL A 47 -16.42 11.26 29.26
CA VAL A 47 -17.13 10.72 28.09
C VAL A 47 -16.98 11.62 26.87
N THR A 48 -17.06 12.94 27.04
CA THR A 48 -16.91 13.93 25.96
C THR A 48 -15.51 13.88 25.36
N VAL A 49 -14.47 13.84 26.21
CA VAL A 49 -13.07 13.82 25.77
C VAL A 49 -12.76 12.53 25.01
N VAL A 50 -13.22 11.39 25.52
CA VAL A 50 -13.01 10.09 24.87
C VAL A 50 -13.76 10.01 23.54
N PHE A 51 -15.00 10.51 23.49
CA PHE A 51 -15.77 10.55 22.25
C PHE A 51 -15.06 11.36 21.16
N TRP A 52 -14.64 12.59 21.45
CA TRP A 52 -13.95 13.44 20.48
C TRP A 52 -12.59 12.88 20.07
N SER A 53 -11.86 12.28 21.01
CA SER A 53 -10.58 11.62 20.71
C SER A 53 -10.77 10.42 19.78
N LEU A 54 -11.79 9.60 20.02
CA LEU A 54 -12.13 8.45 19.17
C LEU A 54 -12.60 8.90 17.78
N LEU A 55 -13.41 9.95 17.71
CA LEU A 55 -13.87 10.51 16.44
C LEU A 55 -12.69 11.06 15.62
N ALA A 56 -11.83 11.87 16.23
CA ALA A 56 -10.65 12.43 15.58
C ALA A 56 -9.69 11.31 15.10
N GLY A 57 -9.41 10.33 15.95
CA GLY A 57 -8.59 9.17 15.60
C GLY A 57 -9.19 8.34 14.46
N SER A 58 -10.52 8.17 14.45
CA SER A 58 -11.23 7.45 13.39
C SER A 58 -11.14 8.17 12.04
N ILE A 59 -11.32 9.48 12.03
CA ILE A 59 -11.18 10.31 10.83
C ILE A 59 -9.74 10.25 10.31
N LEU A 60 -8.75 10.42 11.19
CA LEU A 60 -7.33 10.35 10.82
C LEU A 60 -6.97 8.98 10.23
N SER A 61 -7.42 7.90 10.88
CA SER A 61 -7.24 6.53 10.40
C SER A 61 -7.89 6.33 9.03
N MET A 62 -9.12 6.81 8.83
CA MET A 62 -9.81 6.73 7.55
C MET A 62 -9.01 7.43 6.44
N LEU A 63 -8.49 8.63 6.71
CA LEU A 63 -7.67 9.37 5.75
C LEU A 63 -6.41 8.57 5.38
N LEU A 64 -5.69 8.03 6.37
CA LEU A 64 -4.51 7.19 6.14
C LEU A 64 -4.85 5.94 5.30
N PHE A 65 -5.95 5.26 5.61
CA PHE A 65 -6.39 4.09 4.86
C PHE A 65 -6.76 4.42 3.42
N VAL A 66 -7.48 5.53 3.20
CA VAL A 66 -7.83 5.99 1.84
C VAL A 66 -6.57 6.31 1.05
N SER A 67 -5.61 7.05 1.63
CA SER A 67 -4.35 7.36 0.97
C SER A 67 -3.54 6.10 0.62
N ALA A 68 -3.44 5.16 1.56
CA ALA A 68 -2.74 3.89 1.33
C ALA A 68 -3.43 3.05 0.24
N TYR A 69 -4.76 2.97 0.28
CA TYR A 69 -5.56 2.23 -0.70
C TYR A 69 -5.39 2.79 -2.12
N VAL A 70 -5.46 4.11 -2.29
CA VAL A 70 -5.26 4.76 -3.59
C VAL A 70 -3.86 4.44 -4.13
N LYS A 71 -2.81 4.58 -3.30
CA LYS A 71 -1.44 4.25 -3.70
C LYS A 71 -1.32 2.78 -4.13
N GLN A 72 -1.89 1.86 -3.35
CA GLN A 72 -1.85 0.44 -3.64
C GLN A 72 -2.62 0.08 -4.92
N SER A 73 -3.76 0.74 -5.16
CA SER A 73 -4.56 0.56 -6.38
C SER A 73 -3.79 0.98 -7.64
N VAL A 74 -3.11 2.13 -7.60
CA VAL A 74 -2.25 2.61 -8.70
C VAL A 74 -1.09 1.63 -8.96
N GLN A 75 -0.42 1.18 -7.89
CA GLN A 75 0.66 0.19 -8.00
C GLN A 75 0.17 -1.13 -8.61
N PHE A 76 -0.99 -1.62 -8.19
CA PHE A 76 -1.58 -2.84 -8.72
C PHE A 76 -1.91 -2.72 -10.21
N HIS A 77 -2.50 -1.60 -10.63
CA HIS A 77 -2.79 -1.34 -12.05
C HIS A 77 -1.51 -1.29 -12.90
N SER A 78 -0.47 -0.62 -12.41
CA SER A 78 0.83 -0.56 -13.07
C SER A 78 1.48 -1.94 -13.19
N ALA A 79 1.49 -2.71 -12.10
CA ALA A 79 2.01 -4.08 -12.08
C ALA A 79 1.25 -4.98 -13.07
N ARG A 80 -0.07 -4.90 -13.12
CA ARG A 80 -0.90 -5.66 -14.06
C ARG A 80 -0.60 -5.32 -15.52
N LYS A 81 -0.36 -4.05 -15.84
CA LYS A 81 0.06 -3.63 -17.19
C LYS A 81 1.41 -4.22 -17.57
N ARG A 82 2.38 -4.21 -16.64
CA ARG A 82 3.72 -4.79 -16.88
C ARG A 82 3.65 -6.29 -17.10
N ILE A 83 2.86 -7.00 -16.28
CA ILE A 83 2.65 -8.45 -16.44
C ILE A 83 2.09 -8.75 -17.83
N LYS A 84 1.05 -8.04 -18.27
CA LYS A 84 0.47 -8.23 -19.62
C LYS A 84 1.47 -7.94 -20.75
N ALA A 85 2.31 -6.93 -20.60
CA ALA A 85 3.33 -6.60 -21.60
C ALA A 85 4.37 -7.74 -21.71
N LEU A 86 4.87 -8.21 -20.56
CA LEU A 86 5.81 -9.33 -20.49
C LEU A 86 5.20 -10.63 -21.03
N GLU A 87 3.95 -10.94 -20.69
CA GLU A 87 3.22 -12.08 -21.26
C GLU A 87 3.13 -11.98 -22.80
N GLY A 88 2.90 -10.77 -23.33
CA GLY A 88 2.89 -10.51 -24.76
C GLY A 88 4.26 -10.74 -25.40
N GLU A 89 5.33 -10.23 -24.81
CA GLU A 89 6.71 -10.44 -25.28
C GLU A 89 7.08 -11.93 -25.30
N VAL A 90 6.80 -12.66 -24.22
CA VAL A 90 7.03 -14.12 -24.15
C VAL A 90 6.23 -14.84 -25.22
N THR A 91 4.98 -14.44 -25.46
CA THR A 91 4.14 -15.05 -26.51
C THR A 91 4.71 -14.79 -27.91
N ILE A 92 5.19 -13.58 -28.17
CA ILE A 92 5.86 -13.23 -29.44
C ILE A 92 7.13 -14.06 -29.61
N LEU A 93 7.98 -14.13 -28.58
CA LEU A 93 9.22 -14.91 -28.62
C LEU A 93 8.96 -16.40 -28.85
N ARG A 94 7.91 -16.95 -28.25
CA ARG A 94 7.53 -18.36 -28.44
C ARG A 94 6.98 -18.64 -29.84
N ASN A 95 6.33 -17.66 -30.46
CA ASN A 95 5.67 -17.80 -31.75
C ASN A 95 6.49 -17.21 -32.92
N ARG A 96 7.69 -16.67 -32.68
CA ARG A 96 8.57 -16.26 -33.78
C ARG A 96 9.05 -17.50 -34.53
N PRO A 97 8.98 -17.49 -35.88
CA PRO A 97 9.52 -18.58 -36.68
C PRO A 97 11.02 -18.73 -36.39
N ILE A 98 11.47 -19.98 -36.23
CA ILE A 98 12.85 -20.34 -35.89
C ILE A 98 13.85 -19.75 -36.91
N GLU A 99 13.40 -19.52 -38.15
CA GLU A 99 14.16 -18.93 -39.25
C GLU A 99 14.66 -17.50 -38.95
N GLU A 100 13.86 -16.66 -38.31
CA GLU A 100 14.27 -15.27 -37.98
C GLU A 100 15.32 -15.23 -36.85
N SER A 101 15.27 -16.22 -35.95
CA SER A 101 16.25 -16.38 -34.86
C SER A 101 17.56 -17.00 -35.37
N ALA A 102 17.47 -17.89 -36.36
CA ALA A 102 18.62 -18.49 -37.03
C ALA A 102 19.37 -17.48 -37.91
N ASP A 103 18.66 -16.61 -38.64
CA ASP A 103 19.26 -15.54 -39.45
C ASP A 103 20.00 -14.50 -38.59
N LEU A 104 19.46 -14.18 -37.41
CA LEU A 104 20.16 -13.30 -36.45
C LEU A 104 21.43 -13.95 -35.87
N LEU A 105 21.41 -15.27 -35.59
CA LEU A 105 22.60 -16.00 -35.15
C LEU A 105 23.66 -16.09 -36.26
N GLN A 106 23.26 -16.38 -37.50
CA GLN A 106 24.18 -16.39 -38.66
C GLN A 106 24.76 -14.99 -38.96
N GLY A 107 23.98 -13.93 -38.77
CA GLY A 107 24.43 -12.54 -38.94
C GLY A 107 25.44 -12.10 -37.87
N VAL A 108 25.32 -12.60 -36.63
CA VAL A 108 26.27 -12.34 -35.54
C VAL A 108 27.59 -13.08 -35.77
N ASP A 109 27.53 -14.34 -36.23
CA ASP A 109 28.73 -15.13 -36.57
C ASP A 109 29.50 -14.52 -37.76
N ARG A 110 28.80 -14.03 -38.80
CA ARG A 110 29.43 -13.31 -39.93
C ARG A 110 30.15 -12.02 -39.49
N ARG A 111 29.55 -11.22 -38.62
CA ARG A 111 30.18 -9.98 -38.11
C ARG A 111 31.37 -10.26 -37.20
N GLN A 112 31.39 -11.37 -36.47
CA GLN A 112 32.57 -11.79 -35.71
C GLN A 112 33.70 -12.31 -36.61
N SER A 113 33.36 -13.00 -37.70
CA SER A 113 34.32 -13.44 -38.73
C SER A 113 34.97 -12.24 -39.46
N GLU A 114 34.20 -11.22 -39.84
CA GLU A 114 34.73 -10.01 -40.48
C GLU A 114 35.63 -9.20 -39.54
N LYS A 115 35.27 -9.09 -38.26
CA LYS A 115 36.12 -8.40 -37.26
C LYS A 115 37.42 -9.14 -36.93
N LYS A 116 37.49 -10.46 -37.17
CA LYS A 116 38.70 -11.26 -36.96
C LYS A 116 39.70 -11.16 -38.13
N SER A 117 39.28 -10.66 -39.29
CA SER A 117 40.09 -10.62 -40.51
C SER A 117 40.35 -9.19 -40.98
N THR A 118 41.10 -8.41 -40.20
CA THR A 118 41.73 -7.18 -40.71
C THR A 118 43.25 -7.18 -40.52
N PHE A 119 43.82 -8.20 -39.86
CA PHE A 119 45.26 -8.32 -39.60
C PHE A 119 45.74 -9.78 -39.64
N GLY A 120 45.35 -10.52 -40.68
CA GLY A 120 45.71 -11.94 -40.87
C GLY A 120 46.70 -12.21 -42.02
N ASN A 121 47.48 -11.20 -42.43
CA ASN A 121 48.63 -11.38 -43.31
C ASN A 121 49.80 -10.56 -42.75
N GLY A 122 50.73 -11.26 -42.10
CA GLY A 122 52.01 -10.78 -41.61
C GLY A 122 52.87 -12.00 -41.31
#